data_AF-A0A7R8D3H5-F1
#
_entry.id   AF-A0A7R8D3H5-F1
#
_cell.length_a   1.000
_cell.length_b   1.000
_cell.length_c   1.000
_cell.angle_alpha   90.00
_cell.angle_beta   90.00
_cell.angle_gamma   90.00
#
_symmetry.space_group_name_H-M   'P 1'
#
loop_
_entity.id
_entity.type
_entity.pdbx_description
1 polymer ?
#
loop_
_entity_poly.entity_id
_entity_poly.type
_entity_poly.pdbx_seq_one_letter_code
_entity_poly.pdbx_strand_id
1 'polypeptide(L)'
;MPIPGYSELKYAHYVPTFLSYDRVTNESPLFCIDCEMCLTVSGKLELTSICIVDEKLNVLYHSLVKPSNHIINYLTQYSGITKELLKDVTTTLEDVQNKIIEILSPDSILVGHSLNSDMDAIQMMHPYVIDTSQIYNLTGNRQRRSKLALLTKLFLNKEIQNAGASGHCPMEDAISTMELALLKLKNGYSFGDTMMKDSQISHEMSKIEDEYKASFFDINCKEKELQIIGVNESLHEYEELLPDSSILMQTKSINQCYKAACESAASKDLTLCHIPFGKLDDVNVKKLWKITKRVWKSVPSNSLFFNIWPGRNGQDAFVGIAMKEDPKKKQILKE
;
A
#
# COMPACT_ATOMS: atom_id res chain seq x y z
N MET A 1 -18.56 7.59 -18.50
CA MET A 1 -19.08 8.95 -18.83
C MET A 1 -19.22 9.71 -17.53
N PRO A 2 -18.88 11.02 -17.50
CA PRO A 2 -18.93 11.79 -16.27
C PRO A 2 -20.36 11.77 -15.71
N ILE A 3 -20.46 11.65 -14.39
CA ILE A 3 -21.76 11.73 -13.70
C ILE A 3 -22.29 13.16 -13.91
N PRO A 4 -23.54 13.34 -14.38
CA PRO A 4 -24.10 14.65 -14.62
C PRO A 4 -23.95 15.60 -13.43
N GLY A 5 -23.55 16.86 -13.68
CA GLY A 5 -23.29 17.86 -12.64
C GLY A 5 -21.80 18.10 -12.37
N TYR A 6 -21.31 17.79 -11.16
CA TYR A 6 -19.97 18.20 -10.70
C TYR A 6 -18.83 17.61 -11.55
N SER A 7 -19.01 16.38 -12.05
CA SER A 7 -17.99 15.68 -12.86
C SER A 7 -17.91 16.21 -14.29
N GLU A 8 -19.00 16.75 -14.85
CA GLU A 8 -19.02 17.28 -16.21
C GLU A 8 -18.10 18.49 -16.37
N LEU A 9 -18.12 19.42 -15.41
CA LEU A 9 -17.22 20.60 -15.45
C LEU A 9 -15.76 20.21 -15.23
N LYS A 10 -15.49 19.29 -14.29
CA LYS A 10 -14.12 18.87 -13.96
C LYS A 10 -13.45 18.16 -15.16
N TYR A 11 -14.21 17.35 -15.88
CA TYR A 11 -13.71 16.52 -16.96
C TYR A 11 -14.23 16.96 -18.34
N ALA A 12 -14.63 18.22 -18.50
CA ALA A 12 -15.18 18.74 -19.75
C ALA A 12 -14.22 18.60 -20.96
N HIS A 13 -12.92 18.54 -20.70
CA HIS A 13 -11.85 18.41 -21.70
C HIS A 13 -11.42 16.96 -21.94
N TYR A 14 -12.02 15.99 -21.24
CA TYR A 14 -11.66 14.58 -21.40
C TYR A 14 -12.37 13.98 -22.59
N VAL A 15 -11.65 13.16 -23.34
CA VAL A 15 -12.17 12.49 -24.54
C VAL A 15 -12.59 11.05 -24.19
N PRO A 16 -13.84 10.64 -24.47
CA PRO A 16 -14.21 9.25 -24.32
C PRO A 16 -13.52 8.41 -25.42
N THR A 17 -13.06 7.20 -25.09
CA THR A 17 -12.47 6.28 -26.09
C THR A 17 -13.44 5.96 -27.23
N PHE A 18 -14.73 5.80 -26.92
CA PHE A 18 -15.80 5.63 -27.90
C PHE A 18 -17.06 6.38 -27.49
N LEU A 19 -17.90 6.73 -28.47
CA LEU A 19 -19.21 7.34 -28.24
C LEU A 19 -20.26 6.32 -27.76
N SER A 20 -20.08 5.06 -28.12
CA SER A 20 -20.91 3.92 -27.72
C SER A 20 -20.02 2.73 -27.41
N TYR A 21 -20.42 1.93 -26.42
CA TYR A 21 -19.67 0.77 -25.95
C TYR A 21 -20.51 -0.48 -26.15
N ASP A 22 -19.86 -1.53 -26.62
CA ASP A 22 -20.47 -2.84 -26.75
C ASP A 22 -20.41 -3.59 -25.42
N ARG A 23 -21.32 -4.55 -25.22
CA ARG A 23 -21.34 -5.33 -23.99
C ARG A 23 -20.10 -6.23 -23.94
N VAL A 24 -19.30 -6.09 -22.89
CA VAL A 24 -18.16 -6.96 -22.60
C VAL A 24 -18.61 -8.42 -22.47
N THR A 25 -17.84 -9.31 -23.10
CA THR A 25 -17.99 -10.77 -23.07
C THR A 25 -16.71 -11.44 -22.57
N ASN A 26 -16.69 -12.76 -22.46
CA ASN A 26 -15.47 -13.51 -22.13
C ASN A 26 -14.48 -13.57 -23.30
N GLU A 27 -14.86 -13.13 -24.50
CA GLU A 27 -14.01 -12.99 -25.68
C GLU A 27 -13.51 -11.55 -25.89
N SER A 28 -13.95 -10.60 -25.05
CA SER A 28 -13.56 -9.20 -25.19
C SER A 28 -12.07 -9.00 -24.90
N PRO A 29 -11.35 -8.22 -25.74
CA PRO A 29 -9.90 -8.14 -25.68
C PRO A 29 -9.40 -7.30 -24.50
N LEU A 30 -8.26 -7.71 -23.92
CA LEU A 30 -7.58 -6.99 -22.86
C LEU A 30 -6.41 -6.16 -23.40
N PHE A 31 -6.31 -4.91 -22.98
CA PHE A 31 -5.20 -4.02 -23.31
C PHE A 31 -4.65 -3.37 -22.05
N CYS A 32 -3.38 -3.61 -21.73
CA CYS A 32 -2.72 -2.95 -20.61
C CYS A 32 -2.17 -1.60 -21.04
N ILE A 33 -2.38 -0.58 -20.21
CA ILE A 33 -1.81 0.76 -20.39
C ILE A 33 -0.98 1.09 -19.16
N ASP A 34 0.22 1.62 -19.39
CA ASP A 34 1.07 2.21 -18.37
C ASP A 34 1.70 3.50 -18.91
N CYS A 35 1.76 4.54 -18.07
CA CYS A 35 2.27 5.85 -18.42
C CYS A 35 3.37 6.32 -17.48
N GLU A 36 4.31 7.06 -18.06
CA GLU A 36 5.24 7.87 -17.29
C GLU A 36 4.88 9.34 -17.41
N MET A 37 4.95 10.06 -16.29
CA MET A 37 4.51 11.46 -16.20
C MET A 37 5.60 12.38 -15.66
N CYS A 38 5.45 13.67 -15.94
CA CYS A 38 6.23 14.75 -15.35
C CYS A 38 5.32 15.79 -14.68
N LEU A 39 5.88 16.58 -13.76
CA LEU A 39 5.19 17.70 -13.16
C LEU A 39 5.41 18.96 -13.99
N THR A 40 4.34 19.64 -14.40
CA THR A 40 4.39 20.86 -15.21
C THR A 40 3.96 22.10 -14.44
N VAL A 41 4.08 23.27 -15.08
CA VAL A 41 3.61 24.56 -14.56
C VAL A 41 2.12 24.62 -14.24
N SER A 42 1.32 23.69 -14.76
CA SER A 42 -0.10 23.58 -14.40
C SER A 42 -0.31 23.02 -12.98
N GLY A 43 0.75 22.50 -12.34
CA GLY A 43 0.69 21.80 -11.05
C GLY A 43 0.16 20.38 -11.15
N LYS A 44 -0.06 19.86 -12.37
CA LYS A 44 -0.53 18.50 -12.63
C LYS A 44 0.58 17.61 -13.19
N LEU A 45 0.35 16.30 -13.11
CA LEU A 45 1.14 15.29 -13.80
C LEU A 45 0.67 15.21 -15.26
N GLU A 46 1.57 15.43 -16.20
CA GLU A 46 1.29 15.32 -17.64
C GLU A 46 2.10 14.19 -18.28
N LEU A 47 1.48 13.57 -19.28
CA LEU A 47 2.01 12.42 -19.98
C LEU A 47 3.35 12.71 -20.66
N THR A 48 4.32 11.83 -20.48
CA THR A 48 5.65 11.89 -21.10
C THR A 48 6.09 10.60 -21.78
N SER A 49 5.55 9.46 -21.38
CA SER A 49 5.69 8.19 -22.09
C SER A 49 4.43 7.35 -21.88
N ILE A 50 4.09 6.52 -22.86
CA ILE A 50 2.98 5.56 -22.78
C ILE A 50 3.39 4.24 -23.42
N CYS A 51 2.98 3.13 -22.80
CA CYS A 51 3.07 1.80 -23.36
C CYS A 51 1.69 1.12 -23.37
N ILE A 52 1.36 0.44 -24.47
CA ILE A 52 0.14 -0.36 -24.64
C ILE A 52 0.54 -1.78 -25.02
N VAL A 53 0.04 -2.75 -24.25
CA VAL A 53 0.38 -4.18 -24.39
C VAL A 53 -0.90 -5.00 -24.53
N ASP A 54 -0.91 -5.99 -25.42
CA ASP A 54 -2.03 -6.93 -25.57
C ASP A 54 -1.99 -8.09 -24.56
N GLU A 55 -3.05 -8.89 -24.52
CA GLU A 55 -3.16 -10.10 -23.70
C GLU A 55 -2.13 -11.21 -24.03
N LYS A 56 -1.45 -11.10 -25.18
CA LYS A 56 -0.35 -11.99 -25.59
C LYS A 56 1.02 -11.42 -25.21
N LEU A 57 1.03 -10.33 -24.45
CA LEU A 57 2.22 -9.61 -23.99
C LEU A 57 3.03 -8.95 -25.11
N ASN A 58 2.41 -8.70 -26.27
CA ASN A 58 3.01 -7.92 -27.35
C ASN A 58 2.83 -6.43 -27.09
N VAL A 59 3.90 -5.66 -27.27
CA VAL A 59 3.84 -4.19 -27.25
C VAL A 59 3.21 -3.70 -28.55
N LEU A 60 2.00 -3.17 -28.46
CA LEU A 60 1.27 -2.61 -29.61
C LEU A 60 1.65 -1.17 -29.89
N TYR A 61 1.97 -0.42 -28.84
CA TYR A 61 2.36 0.99 -28.94
C TYR A 61 3.26 1.36 -27.78
N HIS A 62 4.37 2.05 -28.09
CA HIS A 62 5.24 2.66 -27.10
C HIS A 62 5.77 3.97 -27.70
N SER A 63 5.53 5.09 -27.03
CA SER A 63 5.98 6.40 -27.50
C SER A 63 6.27 7.35 -26.35
N LEU A 64 7.27 8.18 -26.54
CA LEU A 64 7.44 9.40 -25.78
C LEU A 64 6.43 10.45 -26.24
N VAL A 65 6.08 11.35 -25.34
CA VAL A 65 5.07 12.38 -25.53
C VAL A 65 5.63 13.70 -25.05
N LYS A 66 5.42 14.75 -25.81
CA LYS A 66 5.77 16.11 -25.42
C LYS A 66 4.59 16.76 -24.69
N PRO A 67 4.70 17.05 -23.38
CA PRO A 67 3.69 17.79 -22.65
C PRO A 67 3.46 19.16 -23.28
N SER A 68 2.20 19.61 -23.27
CA SER A 68 1.85 20.95 -23.77
C SER A 68 2.41 22.07 -22.88
N ASN A 69 2.51 21.82 -21.58
CA ASN A 69 2.98 22.78 -20.60
C ASN A 69 4.47 22.61 -20.33
N HIS A 70 5.11 23.70 -19.89
CA HIS A 70 6.51 23.67 -19.49
C HIS A 70 6.72 22.73 -18.28
N ILE A 71 7.67 21.81 -18.41
CA ILE A 71 8.02 20.83 -17.38
C ILE A 71 8.80 21.53 -16.25
N ILE A 72 8.31 21.42 -15.01
CA ILE A 72 9.01 21.88 -13.79
C ILE A 72 9.92 20.77 -13.27
N ASN A 73 9.42 19.53 -13.25
CA ASN A 73 10.18 18.38 -12.75
C ASN A 73 9.87 17.14 -13.58
N TYR A 74 10.90 16.53 -14.16
CA TYR A 74 10.79 15.34 -14.99
C TYR A 74 10.44 14.07 -14.20
N LEU A 75 10.59 14.11 -12.88
CA LEU A 75 10.37 12.97 -11.99
C LEU A 75 11.24 11.75 -12.37
N THR A 76 12.44 11.99 -12.92
CA THR A 76 13.32 10.96 -13.52
C THR A 76 13.55 9.73 -12.63
N GLN A 77 13.65 9.91 -11.31
CA GLN A 77 13.82 8.78 -10.37
C GLN A 77 12.63 7.80 -10.35
N TYR A 78 11.47 8.23 -10.82
CA TYR A 78 10.26 7.42 -10.97
C TYR A 78 9.99 7.13 -12.44
N SER A 79 10.11 8.14 -13.32
CA SER A 79 9.68 8.05 -14.71
C SER A 79 10.74 7.58 -15.71
N GLY A 80 12.02 7.68 -15.33
CA GLY A 80 13.15 7.49 -16.24
C GLY A 80 13.28 8.57 -17.32
N ILE A 81 12.39 9.55 -17.35
CA ILE A 81 12.37 10.61 -18.36
C ILE A 81 13.41 11.67 -18.03
N THR A 82 14.19 12.05 -19.04
CA THR A 82 15.16 13.15 -18.98
C THR A 82 14.82 14.25 -19.99
N LYS A 83 15.38 15.44 -19.78
CA LYS A 83 15.24 16.57 -20.70
C LYS A 83 15.79 16.24 -22.09
N GLU A 84 16.88 15.49 -22.14
CA GLU A 84 17.54 15.06 -23.36
C GLU A 84 16.65 14.09 -24.14
N LEU A 85 15.96 13.18 -23.44
CA LEU A 85 15.04 12.22 -24.04
C LEU A 85 13.85 12.91 -24.75
N LEU A 86 13.34 14.00 -24.18
CA LEU A 86 12.20 14.75 -24.71
C LEU A 86 12.56 15.87 -25.70
N LYS A 87 13.85 16.14 -25.93
CA LYS A 87 14.30 17.32 -26.69
C LYS A 87 13.71 17.39 -28.10
N ASP A 88 13.71 16.27 -28.79
CA ASP A 88 13.31 16.16 -30.20
C ASP A 88 11.97 15.42 -30.38
N VAL A 89 11.25 15.17 -29.28
CA VAL A 89 9.94 14.51 -29.30
C VAL A 89 8.89 15.50 -29.81
N THR A 90 8.12 15.09 -30.80
CA THR A 90 7.04 15.90 -31.39
C THR A 90 5.65 15.32 -31.15
N THR A 91 5.55 14.05 -30.75
CA THR A 91 4.28 13.37 -30.45
C THR A 91 3.54 14.13 -29.35
N THR A 92 2.30 14.47 -29.63
CA THR A 92 1.42 15.21 -28.72
C THR A 92 0.47 14.28 -27.98
N LEU A 93 -0.23 14.82 -26.97
CA LEU A 93 -1.31 14.11 -26.29
C LEU A 93 -2.41 13.67 -27.27
N GLU A 94 -2.78 14.52 -28.22
CA GLU A 94 -3.82 14.24 -29.22
C GLU A 94 -3.41 13.07 -30.12
N ASP A 95 -2.15 13.01 -30.56
CA ASP A 95 -1.63 11.88 -31.34
C ASP A 95 -1.77 10.55 -30.59
N VAL A 96 -1.47 10.57 -29.28
CA VAL A 96 -1.63 9.39 -28.41
C VAL A 96 -3.09 9.00 -28.25
N GLN A 97 -3.98 9.96 -28.01
CA GLN A 97 -5.42 9.70 -27.87
C GLN A 97 -5.98 9.06 -29.14
N ASN A 98 -5.64 9.60 -30.32
CA ASN A 98 -6.01 9.01 -31.60
C ASN A 98 -5.46 7.59 -31.74
N LYS A 99 -4.21 7.37 -31.33
CA LYS A 99 -3.60 6.04 -31.41
C LYS A 99 -4.26 5.01 -30.51
N ILE A 100 -4.68 5.41 -29.30
CA ILE A 100 -5.45 4.56 -28.38
C ILE A 100 -6.78 4.17 -29.04
N ILE A 101 -7.50 5.13 -29.63
CA ILE A 101 -8.79 4.87 -30.30
C ILE A 101 -8.61 3.90 -31.49
N GLU A 102 -7.52 4.02 -32.24
CA GLU A 102 -7.20 3.09 -33.33
C GLU A 102 -6.93 1.65 -32.87
N ILE A 103 -6.34 1.48 -31.68
CA ILE A 103 -5.94 0.17 -31.15
C ILE A 103 -7.13 -0.55 -30.49
N LEU A 104 -7.98 0.21 -29.81
CA LEU A 104 -9.09 -0.35 -29.03
C LEU A 104 -10.31 -0.67 -29.92
N SER A 105 -11.19 -1.50 -29.36
CA SER A 105 -12.55 -1.79 -29.80
C SER A 105 -13.59 -1.31 -28.77
N PRO A 106 -14.87 -1.12 -29.15
CA PRO A 106 -15.93 -0.70 -28.23
C PRO A 106 -16.19 -1.62 -27.03
N ASP A 107 -15.76 -2.87 -27.09
CA ASP A 107 -15.85 -3.87 -26.00
C ASP A 107 -14.50 -4.13 -25.30
N SER A 108 -13.44 -3.41 -25.66
CA SER A 108 -12.12 -3.55 -25.05
C SER A 108 -12.15 -3.31 -23.55
N ILE A 109 -11.30 -4.02 -22.83
CA ILE A 109 -11.10 -3.85 -21.39
C ILE A 109 -9.68 -3.33 -21.16
N LEU A 110 -9.56 -2.16 -20.53
CA LEU A 110 -8.26 -1.63 -20.14
C LEU A 110 -7.77 -2.26 -18.84
N VAL A 111 -6.50 -2.66 -18.82
CA VAL A 111 -5.80 -3.19 -17.66
C VAL A 111 -4.75 -2.16 -17.22
N GLY A 112 -4.57 -1.98 -15.92
CA GLY A 112 -3.53 -1.09 -15.40
C GLY A 112 -3.23 -1.31 -13.93
N HIS A 113 -2.29 -0.54 -13.39
CA HIS A 113 -1.98 -0.54 -11.96
C HIS A 113 -2.09 0.88 -11.41
N SER A 114 -3.16 1.18 -10.66
CA SER A 114 -3.54 2.55 -10.29
C SER A 114 -3.91 3.43 -11.49
N LEU A 115 -4.66 2.85 -12.44
CA LEU A 115 -4.97 3.38 -13.78
C LEU A 115 -5.62 4.77 -13.78
N ASN A 116 -6.17 5.22 -12.65
CA ASN A 116 -6.70 6.58 -12.51
C ASN A 116 -5.65 7.66 -12.86
N SER A 117 -4.39 7.47 -12.48
CA SER A 117 -3.33 8.44 -12.77
C SER A 117 -3.00 8.48 -14.26
N ASP A 118 -2.95 7.31 -14.90
CA ASP A 118 -2.72 7.16 -16.34
C ASP A 118 -3.84 7.82 -17.15
N MET A 119 -5.09 7.51 -16.83
CA MET A 119 -6.24 8.08 -17.55
C MET A 119 -6.37 9.60 -17.33
N ASP A 120 -5.94 10.13 -16.17
CA ASP A 120 -5.89 11.57 -15.92
C ASP A 120 -4.81 12.24 -16.78
N ALA A 121 -3.63 11.62 -16.90
CA ALA A 121 -2.54 12.09 -17.75
C ALA A 121 -2.87 12.02 -19.25
N ILE A 122 -3.55 10.96 -19.68
CA ILE A 122 -4.03 10.78 -21.06
C ILE A 122 -5.26 11.67 -21.35
N GLN A 123 -5.94 12.17 -20.31
CA GLN A 123 -7.18 12.95 -20.41
C GLN A 123 -8.30 12.20 -21.18
N MET A 124 -8.43 10.90 -20.91
CA MET A 124 -9.43 10.05 -21.57
C MET A 124 -10.37 9.36 -20.57
N MET A 125 -11.53 8.95 -21.07
CA MET A 125 -12.47 8.12 -20.31
C MET A 125 -12.75 6.81 -20.99
N HIS A 126 -12.71 5.73 -20.21
CA HIS A 126 -13.05 4.39 -20.65
C HIS A 126 -13.78 3.64 -19.51
N PRO A 127 -14.89 2.93 -19.78
CA PRO A 127 -15.72 2.34 -18.73
C PRO A 127 -15.27 0.96 -18.26
N TYR A 128 -14.60 0.17 -19.11
CA TYR A 128 -14.26 -1.22 -18.81
C TYR A 128 -12.82 -1.31 -18.37
N VAL A 129 -12.60 -1.37 -17.05
CA VAL A 129 -11.26 -1.32 -16.48
C VAL A 129 -11.03 -2.45 -15.47
N ILE A 130 -9.83 -3.03 -15.52
CA ILE A 130 -9.29 -3.94 -14.52
C ILE A 130 -8.05 -3.26 -13.91
N ASP A 131 -8.19 -2.75 -12.69
CA ASP A 131 -7.07 -2.16 -11.96
C ASP A 131 -6.45 -3.19 -11.02
N THR A 132 -5.24 -3.65 -11.34
CA THR A 132 -4.52 -4.65 -10.55
C THR A 132 -4.26 -4.19 -9.11
N SER A 133 -4.13 -2.88 -8.87
CA SER A 133 -3.98 -2.31 -7.52
C SER A 133 -5.25 -2.42 -6.66
N GLN A 134 -6.40 -2.67 -7.28
CA GLN A 134 -7.70 -2.81 -6.62
C GLN A 134 -8.12 -4.28 -6.49
N ILE A 135 -7.85 -5.10 -7.51
CA ILE A 135 -8.28 -6.50 -7.51
C ILE A 135 -7.33 -7.40 -6.69
N TYR A 136 -6.08 -6.98 -6.47
CA TYR A 136 -5.18 -7.61 -5.51
C TYR A 136 -5.25 -6.87 -4.18
N ASN A 137 -5.58 -7.60 -3.13
CA ASN A 137 -5.75 -7.05 -1.80
C ASN A 137 -5.02 -7.92 -0.80
N LEU A 138 -3.76 -7.56 -0.55
CA LEU A 138 -2.92 -8.24 0.45
C LEU A 138 -3.28 -7.83 1.88
N THR A 139 -3.83 -6.63 2.05
CA THR A 139 -3.98 -6.00 3.37
C THR A 139 -5.30 -6.31 4.08
N GLY A 140 -6.27 -6.87 3.35
CA GLY A 140 -7.65 -6.97 3.82
C GLY A 140 -8.35 -5.61 3.92
N ASN A 141 -7.75 -4.55 3.35
CA ASN A 141 -8.31 -3.21 3.28
C ASN A 141 -8.27 -2.70 1.84
N ARG A 142 -9.45 -2.62 1.20
CA ARG A 142 -9.61 -2.17 -0.19
C ARG A 142 -9.13 -0.74 -0.46
N GLN A 143 -8.98 0.09 0.59
CA GLN A 143 -8.44 1.44 0.43
C GLN A 143 -6.90 1.44 0.29
N ARG A 144 -6.23 0.35 0.68
CA ARG A 144 -4.77 0.22 0.57
C ARG A 144 -4.40 -0.51 -0.70
N ARG A 145 -3.63 0.18 -1.55
CA ARG A 145 -3.09 -0.34 -2.80
C ARG A 145 -1.70 -0.92 -2.53
N SER A 146 -1.48 -2.16 -2.94
CA SER A 146 -0.15 -2.76 -2.96
C SER A 146 0.62 -2.25 -4.19
N LYS A 147 1.93 -2.04 -4.06
CA LYS A 147 2.79 -1.64 -5.18
C LYS A 147 2.90 -2.76 -6.21
N LEU A 148 3.02 -2.40 -7.49
CA LEU A 148 3.23 -3.37 -8.59
C LEU A 148 4.42 -4.29 -8.32
N ALA A 149 5.60 -3.72 -8.02
CA ALA A 149 6.82 -4.50 -7.74
C ALA A 149 6.66 -5.52 -6.59
N LEU A 150 5.82 -5.21 -5.59
CA LEU A 150 5.49 -6.17 -4.56
C LEU A 150 4.64 -7.30 -5.14
N LEU A 151 3.54 -6.97 -5.83
CA LEU A 151 2.64 -7.98 -6.41
C LEU A 151 3.35 -8.91 -7.40
N THR A 152 4.19 -8.37 -8.29
CA THR A 152 4.94 -9.19 -9.25
C THR A 152 5.94 -10.09 -8.56
N LYS A 153 6.60 -9.62 -7.50
CA LYS A 153 7.50 -10.46 -6.71
C LYS A 153 6.72 -11.58 -6.02
N LEU A 154 5.56 -11.30 -5.44
CA LEU A 154 4.78 -12.30 -4.71
C LEU A 154 4.14 -13.34 -5.62
N PHE A 155 3.48 -12.90 -6.70
CA PHE A 155 2.61 -13.76 -7.51
C PHE A 155 3.27 -14.27 -8.79
N LEU A 156 4.27 -13.57 -9.31
CA LEU A 156 5.01 -13.96 -10.52
C LEU A 156 6.44 -14.39 -10.24
N ASN A 157 6.92 -14.27 -8.99
CA ASN A 157 8.32 -14.47 -8.62
C ASN A 157 9.28 -13.64 -9.52
N LYS A 158 8.86 -12.41 -9.85
CA LYS A 158 9.54 -11.50 -10.77
C LYS A 158 9.84 -10.18 -10.08
N GLU A 159 11.10 -9.80 -10.04
CA GLU A 159 11.52 -8.48 -9.58
C GLU A 159 11.58 -7.52 -10.76
N ILE A 160 10.97 -6.34 -10.59
CA ILE A 160 10.88 -5.27 -11.58
C ILE A 160 11.28 -3.94 -10.92
N GLN A 161 11.47 -2.88 -11.70
CA GLN A 161 11.79 -1.54 -11.18
C GLN A 161 13.12 -1.48 -10.41
N ASN A 162 14.05 -2.40 -10.71
CA ASN A 162 15.36 -2.49 -10.04
C ASN A 162 16.38 -1.43 -10.51
N ALA A 163 16.01 -0.55 -11.44
CA ALA A 163 16.92 0.40 -12.08
C ALA A 163 17.29 1.63 -11.23
N GLY A 164 16.78 1.71 -9.99
CA GLY A 164 17.14 2.73 -9.01
C GLY A 164 16.86 4.15 -9.51
N ALA A 165 17.89 5.00 -9.54
CA ALA A 165 17.77 6.39 -9.97
C ALA A 165 17.46 6.57 -11.47
N SER A 166 17.49 5.49 -12.25
CA SER A 166 17.18 5.51 -13.69
C SER A 166 15.67 5.48 -13.97
N GLY A 167 14.84 5.40 -12.93
CA GLY A 167 13.38 5.37 -13.04
C GLY A 167 12.83 4.05 -13.56
N HIS A 168 11.51 4.03 -13.78
CA HIS A 168 10.77 2.88 -14.21
C HIS A 168 10.73 2.79 -15.74
N CYS A 169 10.32 1.63 -16.24
CA CYS A 169 10.14 1.39 -17.65
C CYS A 169 8.67 1.05 -17.89
N PRO A 170 7.91 1.86 -18.65
CA PRO A 170 6.49 1.63 -18.83
C PRO A 170 6.19 0.33 -19.58
N MET A 171 7.16 -0.18 -20.35
CA MET A 171 7.06 -1.50 -20.99
C MET A 171 7.14 -2.64 -19.98
N GLU A 172 8.09 -2.59 -19.04
CA GLU A 172 8.22 -3.59 -17.98
C GLU A 172 6.99 -3.60 -17.08
N ASP A 173 6.50 -2.42 -16.72
CA ASP A 173 5.35 -2.24 -15.84
C ASP A 173 4.04 -2.67 -16.51
N ALA A 174 3.80 -2.30 -17.78
CA ALA A 174 2.62 -2.75 -18.54
C ALA A 174 2.60 -4.28 -18.73
N ILE A 175 3.72 -4.89 -19.12
CA ILE A 175 3.80 -6.35 -19.29
C ILE A 175 3.51 -7.05 -17.96
N SER A 176 4.17 -6.61 -16.88
CA SER A 176 4.02 -7.26 -15.58
C SER A 176 2.63 -7.08 -14.98
N THR A 177 1.99 -5.93 -15.26
CA THR A 177 0.59 -5.68 -14.91
C THR A 177 -0.37 -6.59 -15.68
N MET A 178 -0.15 -6.79 -16.98
CA MET A 178 -0.94 -7.74 -17.78
C MET A 178 -0.74 -9.18 -17.28
N GLU A 179 0.49 -9.59 -16.97
CA GLU A 179 0.79 -10.91 -16.40
C GLU A 179 0.01 -11.17 -15.10
N LEU A 180 -0.08 -10.18 -14.20
CA LEU A 180 -0.89 -10.28 -12.97
C LEU A 180 -2.39 -10.43 -13.28
N ALA A 181 -2.93 -9.62 -14.20
CA ALA A 181 -4.34 -9.70 -14.56
C ALA A 181 -4.69 -11.08 -15.13
N LEU A 182 -3.87 -11.60 -16.06
CA LEU A 182 -4.03 -12.93 -16.64
C LEU A 182 -3.89 -14.04 -15.59
N LEU A 183 -2.95 -13.92 -14.65
CA LEU A 183 -2.78 -14.87 -13.55
C LEU A 183 -4.03 -14.92 -12.68
N LYS A 184 -4.62 -13.77 -12.34
CA LYS A 184 -5.86 -13.72 -11.55
C LYS A 184 -7.03 -14.32 -12.32
N LEU A 185 -7.18 -14.01 -13.61
CA LEU A 185 -8.23 -14.60 -14.45
C LEU A 185 -8.11 -16.13 -14.51
N LYS A 186 -6.88 -16.65 -14.61
CA LYS A 186 -6.61 -18.09 -14.63
C LYS A 186 -6.96 -18.80 -13.31
N ASN A 187 -6.69 -18.17 -12.17
CA ASN A 187 -6.90 -18.78 -10.84
C ASN A 187 -8.27 -18.45 -10.22
N GLY A 188 -9.00 -17.50 -10.80
CA GLY A 188 -10.32 -17.08 -10.34
C GLY A 188 -10.30 -15.76 -9.57
N TYR A 189 -11.49 -15.15 -9.42
CA TYR A 189 -11.62 -13.80 -8.89
C TYR A 189 -11.15 -13.62 -7.44
N SER A 190 -11.17 -14.69 -6.62
CA SER A 190 -10.73 -14.66 -5.22
C SER A 190 -9.20 -14.67 -5.07
N PHE A 191 -8.46 -15.10 -6.10
CA PHE A 191 -7.01 -15.25 -6.04
C PHE A 191 -6.30 -13.92 -5.73
N GLY A 192 -5.50 -13.88 -4.67
CA GLY A 192 -4.81 -12.65 -4.23
C GLY A 192 -5.70 -11.59 -3.56
N ASP A 193 -6.93 -11.93 -3.14
CA ASP A 193 -7.77 -11.08 -2.26
C ASP A 193 -7.97 -11.75 -0.89
N THR A 194 -7.30 -11.23 0.14
CA THR A 194 -7.39 -11.77 1.50
C THR A 194 -8.79 -11.65 2.11
N MET A 195 -9.64 -10.74 1.63
CA MET A 195 -11.01 -10.61 2.14
C MET A 195 -11.94 -11.70 1.60
N MET A 196 -11.57 -12.37 0.51
CA MET A 196 -12.41 -13.38 -0.15
C MET A 196 -12.20 -14.80 0.39
N LYS A 197 -11.52 -14.95 1.54
CA LYS A 197 -11.25 -16.23 2.23
C LYS A 197 -10.62 -17.28 1.31
N ASP A 198 -9.62 -16.89 0.53
CA ASP A 198 -8.89 -17.84 -0.31
C ASP A 198 -7.78 -18.53 0.49
N SER A 199 -7.94 -19.83 0.73
CA SER A 199 -7.01 -20.67 1.52
C SER A 199 -5.61 -20.84 0.89
N GLN A 200 -5.43 -20.42 -0.35
CA GLN A 200 -4.14 -20.51 -1.06
C GLN A 200 -3.20 -19.34 -0.73
N ILE A 201 -3.76 -18.17 -0.40
CA ILE A 201 -2.99 -16.97 -0.08
C ILE A 201 -2.11 -17.21 1.16
N SER A 202 -2.62 -17.92 2.16
CA SER A 202 -1.88 -18.27 3.38
C SER A 202 -0.64 -19.13 3.11
N HIS A 203 -0.63 -19.97 2.05
CA HIS A 203 0.52 -20.82 1.71
C HIS A 203 1.59 -20.10 0.88
N GLU A 204 1.21 -19.14 0.03
CA GLU A 204 2.17 -18.26 -0.65
C GLU A 204 2.72 -17.20 0.31
N MET A 205 1.87 -16.64 1.18
CA MET A 205 2.26 -15.70 2.25
C MET A 205 3.22 -16.30 3.27
N SER A 206 3.10 -17.60 3.59
CA SER A 206 4.04 -18.28 4.50
C SER A 206 5.46 -18.40 3.94
N LYS A 207 5.67 -18.23 2.63
CA LYS A 207 7.01 -18.29 2.00
C LYS A 207 7.78 -16.96 2.08
N ILE A 208 7.16 -15.87 2.53
CA ILE A 208 7.65 -14.48 2.40
C ILE A 208 8.26 -13.96 3.72
N GLU A 209 8.70 -14.84 4.61
CA GLU A 209 8.69 -14.58 6.06
C GLU A 209 9.61 -13.50 6.64
N ASP A 210 10.57 -12.87 5.94
CA ASP A 210 11.53 -12.00 6.64
C ASP A 210 11.70 -10.55 6.14
N GLU A 211 11.47 -10.22 4.87
CA GLU A 211 11.85 -8.90 4.34
C GLU A 211 10.69 -7.87 4.31
N TYR A 212 9.45 -8.33 4.10
CA TYR A 212 8.30 -7.42 3.90
C TYR A 212 7.47 -7.14 5.15
N LYS A 213 7.90 -7.64 6.33
CA LYS A 213 7.26 -7.43 7.65
C LYS A 213 6.99 -5.95 7.98
N ALA A 214 7.77 -5.01 7.42
CA ALA A 214 7.56 -3.57 7.61
C ALA A 214 6.25 -3.04 6.99
N SER A 215 5.83 -3.55 5.82
CA SER A 215 4.52 -3.20 5.23
C SER A 215 3.36 -3.97 5.89
N PHE A 216 3.67 -5.02 6.64
CA PHE A 216 2.73 -5.85 7.39
C PHE A 216 2.35 -5.28 8.77
N PHE A 217 3.12 -4.33 9.34
CA PHE A 217 2.74 -3.66 10.59
C PHE A 217 1.33 -3.05 10.51
N ASP A 218 0.90 -2.73 9.29
CA ASP A 218 -0.37 -2.13 8.98
C ASP A 218 -1.48 -3.16 8.67
N ILE A 219 -1.12 -4.42 8.44
CA ILE A 219 -1.98 -5.55 8.04
C ILE A 219 -2.25 -6.48 9.23
N ASN A 220 -1.30 -6.61 10.15
CA ASN A 220 -1.39 -7.54 11.29
C ASN A 220 -2.29 -7.10 12.44
N CYS A 221 -2.90 -5.91 12.40
CA CYS A 221 -3.88 -5.53 13.43
C CYS A 221 -5.20 -6.33 13.35
N LYS A 222 -5.41 -7.16 12.33
CA LYS A 222 -6.71 -7.86 12.16
C LYS A 222 -6.71 -9.37 12.41
N GLU A 223 -5.59 -10.08 12.45
CA GLU A 223 -5.62 -11.52 12.75
C GLU A 223 -4.46 -11.98 13.66
N LYS A 224 -4.69 -11.81 14.98
CA LYS A 224 -4.09 -12.50 16.16
C LYS A 224 -2.63 -12.11 16.45
N GLU A 225 -2.21 -11.57 17.60
CA GLU A 225 -2.61 -11.79 18.99
C GLU A 225 -2.52 -10.51 19.87
N LEU A 226 -3.38 -9.52 19.65
CA LEU A 226 -3.48 -8.37 20.56
C LEU A 226 -4.02 -8.82 21.92
N GLN A 227 -3.35 -8.43 23.00
CA GLN A 227 -3.88 -8.57 24.35
C GLN A 227 -3.78 -7.25 25.10
N ILE A 228 -4.92 -6.79 25.62
CA ILE A 228 -5.02 -5.61 26.46
C ILE A 228 -5.19 -6.06 27.90
N ILE A 229 -4.28 -5.65 28.77
CA ILE A 229 -4.21 -6.07 30.16
C ILE A 229 -4.38 -4.84 31.02
N GLY A 230 -5.30 -4.89 31.98
CA GLY A 230 -5.58 -3.77 32.86
C GLY A 230 -6.03 -4.21 34.24
N VAL A 231 -6.14 -3.25 35.15
CA VAL A 231 -6.74 -3.46 36.47
C VAL A 231 -8.23 -3.14 36.36
N ASN A 232 -9.09 -3.85 37.08
CA ASN A 232 -10.54 -3.87 36.87
C ASN A 232 -11.22 -2.58 36.35
N GLU A 233 -10.91 -1.44 36.95
CA GLU A 233 -11.53 -0.14 36.63
C GLU A 233 -10.94 0.54 35.37
N SER A 234 -9.75 0.16 34.93
CA SER A 234 -9.03 0.79 33.81
C SER A 234 -9.41 0.23 32.43
N LEU A 235 -10.22 -0.82 32.37
CA LEU A 235 -10.60 -1.46 31.11
C LEU A 235 -11.98 -1.07 30.58
N HIS A 236 -12.79 -0.36 31.37
CA HIS A 236 -14.17 0.00 31.01
C HIS A 236 -14.25 0.79 29.69
N GLU A 237 -13.33 1.73 29.46
CA GLU A 237 -13.27 2.49 28.20
C GLU A 237 -12.93 1.60 26.99
N TYR A 238 -12.14 0.54 27.20
CA TYR A 238 -11.80 -0.41 26.13
C TYR A 238 -12.95 -1.36 25.82
N GLU A 239 -13.74 -1.74 26.83
CA GLU A 239 -14.94 -2.57 26.67
C GLU A 239 -15.99 -1.89 25.79
N GLU A 240 -16.12 -0.55 25.86
CA GLU A 240 -17.03 0.22 25.01
C GLU A 240 -16.50 0.41 23.57
N LEU A 241 -15.18 0.55 23.41
CA LEU A 241 -14.54 0.88 22.13
C LEU A 241 -14.23 -0.36 21.27
N LEU A 242 -14.13 -1.55 21.87
CA LEU A 242 -13.68 -2.76 21.19
C LEU A 242 -14.83 -3.75 20.98
N PRO A 243 -15.01 -4.27 19.74
CA PRO A 243 -16.09 -5.19 19.41
C PRO A 243 -15.88 -6.63 19.93
N ASP A 244 -14.65 -6.99 20.35
CA ASP A 244 -14.30 -8.32 20.86
C ASP A 244 -13.75 -8.19 22.29
N SER A 245 -14.42 -8.80 23.26
CA SER A 245 -13.99 -8.77 24.67
C SER A 245 -12.94 -9.82 25.01
N SER A 246 -12.67 -10.78 24.11
CA SER A 246 -11.71 -11.87 24.35
C SER A 246 -10.25 -11.40 24.40
N ILE A 247 -9.95 -10.22 23.86
CA ILE A 247 -8.62 -9.58 23.91
C ILE A 247 -8.36 -8.86 25.24
N LEU A 248 -9.38 -8.68 26.08
CA LEU A 248 -9.27 -7.99 27.37
C LEU A 248 -8.94 -8.99 28.48
N MET A 249 -7.84 -8.74 29.20
CA MET A 249 -7.46 -9.49 30.40
C MET A 249 -7.51 -8.57 31.62
N GLN A 250 -8.55 -8.77 32.41
CA GLN A 250 -8.75 -8.04 33.65
C GLN A 250 -7.92 -8.66 34.79
N THR A 251 -7.21 -7.84 35.55
CA THR A 251 -6.40 -8.26 36.69
C THR A 251 -6.82 -7.55 37.97
N LYS A 252 -6.66 -8.21 39.13
CA LYS A 252 -7.16 -7.69 40.42
C LYS A 252 -6.20 -6.68 41.07
N SER A 253 -4.98 -6.55 40.56
CA SER A 253 -3.96 -5.65 41.12
C SER A 253 -2.92 -5.25 40.09
N ILE A 254 -2.27 -4.12 40.31
CA ILE A 254 -1.12 -3.66 39.50
C ILE A 254 -0.03 -4.75 39.43
N ASN A 255 0.17 -5.49 40.53
CA ASN A 255 1.15 -6.56 40.58
C ASN A 255 0.84 -7.73 39.65
N GLN A 256 -0.44 -8.07 39.50
CA GLN A 256 -0.89 -9.10 38.57
C GLN A 256 -0.89 -8.57 37.13
N CYS A 257 -1.28 -7.31 36.94
CA CYS A 257 -1.28 -6.64 35.64
C CYS A 257 0.09 -6.72 34.95
N TYR A 258 1.17 -6.31 35.62
CA TYR A 258 2.49 -6.39 34.97
C TYR A 258 2.99 -7.82 34.78
N LYS A 259 2.62 -8.79 35.65
CA LYS A 259 3.02 -10.19 35.47
C LYS A 259 2.39 -10.77 34.21
N ALA A 260 1.09 -10.57 34.07
CA ALA A 260 0.36 -10.91 32.87
C ALA A 260 0.94 -10.18 31.64
N ALA A 261 1.33 -8.91 31.78
CA ALA A 261 1.99 -8.18 30.69
C ALA A 261 3.37 -8.76 30.33
N CYS A 262 4.14 -9.27 31.29
CA CYS A 262 5.40 -9.95 30.99
C CYS A 262 5.18 -11.26 30.23
N GLU A 263 4.18 -12.05 30.62
CA GLU A 263 3.81 -13.32 29.97
C GLU A 263 3.26 -13.08 28.56
N SER A 264 2.38 -12.09 28.43
CA SER A 264 1.80 -11.63 27.17
C SER A 264 2.88 -11.09 26.23
N ALA A 265 3.75 -10.20 26.69
CA ALA A 265 4.82 -9.64 25.86
C ALA A 265 5.81 -10.71 25.34
N ALA A 266 5.91 -11.86 26.00
CA ALA A 266 6.74 -12.98 25.56
C ALA A 266 6.03 -13.92 24.57
N SER A 267 4.70 -13.87 24.50
CA SER A 267 3.88 -14.85 23.77
C SER A 267 2.92 -14.24 22.76
N LYS A 268 2.80 -12.90 22.69
CA LYS A 268 1.84 -12.14 21.89
C LYS A 268 2.55 -11.10 21.02
N ASP A 269 1.99 -10.82 19.85
CA ASP A 269 2.57 -9.85 18.91
C ASP A 269 2.42 -8.40 19.37
N LEU A 270 1.32 -8.09 20.08
CA LEU A 270 1.07 -6.77 20.63
C LEU A 270 0.41 -6.89 22.01
N THR A 271 1.12 -6.40 23.03
CA THR A 271 0.59 -6.31 24.40
C THR A 271 0.39 -4.85 24.77
N LEU A 272 -0.84 -4.46 25.07
CA LEU A 272 -1.14 -3.17 25.70
C LEU A 272 -1.34 -3.41 27.20
N CYS A 273 -0.50 -2.80 28.04
CA CYS A 273 -0.65 -2.87 29.49
C CYS A 273 -1.07 -1.50 30.03
N HIS A 274 -2.33 -1.38 30.46
CA HIS A 274 -2.87 -0.18 31.06
C HIS A 274 -2.80 -0.30 32.59
N ILE A 275 -2.01 0.55 33.22
CA ILE A 275 -1.90 0.61 34.68
C ILE A 275 -2.37 2.00 35.13
N PRO A 276 -3.52 2.09 35.84
CA PRO A 276 -3.91 3.35 36.45
C PRO A 276 -2.89 3.69 37.53
N PHE A 277 -2.38 4.91 37.48
CA PHE A 277 -1.33 5.34 38.39
C PHE A 277 -1.66 6.71 38.97
N GLY A 278 -1.45 6.85 40.28
CA GLY A 278 -1.76 8.07 41.01
C GLY A 278 -0.83 9.23 40.65
N LYS A 279 -0.75 10.23 41.54
CA LYS A 279 0.14 11.39 41.35
C LYS A 279 1.60 10.92 41.18
N LEU A 280 2.26 11.41 40.14
CA LEU A 280 3.69 11.22 39.91
C LEU A 280 4.47 12.07 40.92
N ASP A 281 4.94 11.43 42.00
CA ASP A 281 5.92 11.95 42.94
C ASP A 281 7.21 11.10 42.88
N ASP A 282 8.29 11.55 43.52
CA ASP A 282 9.59 10.87 43.47
C ASP A 282 9.54 9.40 43.92
N VAL A 283 8.64 9.08 44.84
CA VAL A 283 8.45 7.72 45.35
C VAL A 283 7.78 6.84 44.29
N ASN A 284 6.76 7.37 43.65
CA ASN A 284 5.95 6.69 42.65
C ASN A 284 6.69 6.56 41.31
N VAL A 285 7.49 7.56 40.90
CA VAL A 285 8.38 7.48 39.73
C VAL A 285 9.41 6.35 39.89
N LYS A 286 10.00 6.19 41.09
CA LYS A 286 10.92 5.07 41.36
C LYS A 286 10.24 3.70 41.26
N LYS A 287 8.96 3.59 41.66
CA LYS A 287 8.18 2.35 41.52
C LYS A 287 7.90 2.06 40.05
N LEU A 288 7.50 3.06 39.27
CA LEU A 288 7.25 2.93 37.83
C LEU A 288 8.48 2.48 37.07
N TRP A 289 9.62 3.13 37.33
CA TRP A 289 10.89 2.74 36.73
C TRP A 289 11.23 1.25 36.95
N LYS A 290 10.96 0.74 38.16
CA LYS A 290 11.14 -0.68 38.48
C LYS A 290 10.20 -1.58 37.68
N ILE A 291 8.95 -1.16 37.47
CA ILE A 291 7.95 -1.90 36.67
C ILE A 291 8.36 -1.90 35.20
N THR A 292 8.63 -0.73 34.61
CA THR A 292 9.06 -0.58 33.21
C THR A 292 10.32 -1.41 32.94
N LYS A 293 11.31 -1.38 33.83
CA LYS A 293 12.54 -2.18 33.70
C LYS A 293 12.29 -3.69 33.73
N ARG A 294 11.26 -4.15 34.45
CA ARG A 294 10.90 -5.58 34.49
C ARG A 294 10.22 -6.01 33.20
N VAL A 295 9.25 -5.23 32.70
CA VAL A 295 8.58 -5.52 31.43
C VAL A 295 9.59 -5.48 30.27
N TRP A 296 10.47 -4.47 30.23
CA TRP A 296 11.54 -4.40 29.23
C TRP A 296 12.43 -5.66 29.20
N LYS A 297 12.67 -6.28 30.36
CA LYS A 297 13.47 -7.50 30.43
C LYS A 297 12.75 -8.72 29.85
N SER A 298 11.43 -8.81 29.98
CA SER A 298 10.63 -9.93 29.45
C SER A 298 10.33 -9.82 27.96
N VAL A 299 10.35 -8.59 27.41
CA VAL A 299 10.14 -8.35 25.99
C VAL A 299 11.20 -9.09 25.13
N PRO A 300 10.84 -9.75 24.03
CA PRO A 300 11.79 -10.41 23.13
C PRO A 300 12.82 -9.47 22.50
N SER A 301 13.88 -10.05 21.93
CA SER A 301 14.82 -9.29 21.08
C SER A 301 14.13 -8.86 19.77
N ASN A 302 14.57 -7.72 19.24
CA ASN A 302 14.02 -6.98 18.10
C ASN A 302 12.58 -6.46 18.28
N SER A 303 12.08 -6.40 19.51
CA SER A 303 10.77 -5.82 19.81
C SER A 303 10.85 -4.30 20.02
N LEU A 304 9.76 -3.62 19.66
CA LEU A 304 9.56 -2.21 19.93
C LEU A 304 8.76 -2.03 21.23
N PHE A 305 9.29 -1.23 22.15
CA PHE A 305 8.67 -0.97 23.44
C PHE A 305 8.29 0.51 23.55
N PHE A 306 7.02 0.75 23.82
CA PHE A 306 6.48 2.09 24.07
C PHE A 306 6.12 2.24 25.53
N ASN A 307 6.44 3.40 26.09
CA ASN A 307 5.96 3.81 27.40
C ASN A 307 5.31 5.19 27.27
N ILE A 308 3.99 5.21 27.34
CA ILE A 308 3.17 6.39 27.09
C ILE A 308 2.63 6.91 28.42
N TRP A 309 2.83 8.19 28.67
CA TRP A 309 2.31 8.92 29.82
C TRP A 309 1.40 10.02 29.29
N PRO A 310 0.08 9.77 29.20
CA PRO A 310 -0.85 10.81 28.81
C PRO A 310 -0.83 11.86 29.93
N GLY A 311 -0.34 13.05 29.64
CA GLY A 311 -0.34 14.16 30.59
C GLY A 311 -1.77 14.48 31.07
N ARG A 312 -1.89 15.31 32.11
CA ARG A 312 -3.20 15.85 32.51
C ARG A 312 -3.60 17.00 31.58
N ASN A 313 -4.86 17.42 31.60
CA ASN A 313 -5.30 18.63 30.90
C ASN A 313 -4.38 19.82 31.23
N GLY A 314 -3.73 20.38 30.21
CA GLY A 314 -2.76 21.48 30.34
C GLY A 314 -1.32 21.07 30.65
N GLN A 315 -0.99 19.77 30.61
CA GLN A 315 0.38 19.25 30.75
C GLN A 315 0.75 18.39 29.54
N ASP A 316 2.02 18.45 29.13
CA ASP A 316 2.54 17.65 28.02
C ASP A 316 2.54 16.16 28.34
N ALA A 317 2.21 15.34 27.34
CA ALA A 317 2.40 13.89 27.41
C ALA A 317 3.87 13.53 27.19
N PHE A 318 4.33 12.46 27.84
CA PHE A 318 5.67 11.92 27.62
C PHE A 318 5.59 10.55 26.95
N VAL A 319 6.38 10.34 25.91
CA VAL A 319 6.48 9.04 25.23
C VAL A 319 7.95 8.62 25.19
N GLY A 320 8.24 7.49 25.81
CA GLY A 320 9.51 6.80 25.66
C GLY A 320 9.38 5.69 24.62
N ILE A 321 10.27 5.69 23.63
CA ILE A 321 10.34 4.64 22.59
C ILE A 321 11.71 3.99 22.70
N ALA A 322 11.73 2.65 22.74
CA ALA A 322 12.97 1.89 22.75
C ALA A 322 12.84 0.63 21.89
N MET A 323 13.86 0.34 21.09
CA MET A 323 13.98 -0.92 20.35
C MET A 323 14.94 -1.84 21.08
N LYS A 324 14.53 -3.07 21.37
CA LYS A 324 15.37 -4.03 22.10
C LYS A 324 16.24 -4.79 21.09
N GLU A 325 17.45 -4.35 20.83
CA GLU A 325 18.34 -5.01 19.87
C GLU A 325 18.74 -6.43 20.29
N ASP A 326 18.91 -7.33 19.30
CA ASP A 326 19.58 -8.61 19.51
C ASP A 326 21.10 -8.39 19.70
N PRO A 327 21.68 -8.77 20.86
CA PRO A 327 23.12 -8.63 21.09
C PRO A 327 24.00 -9.36 20.07
N LYS A 328 23.49 -10.39 19.36
CA LYS A 328 24.25 -11.09 18.30
C LYS A 328 24.40 -10.27 17.01
N LYS A 329 23.47 -9.36 16.71
CA LYS A 329 23.53 -8.51 15.50
C LYS A 329 24.54 -7.36 15.59
N LYS A 330 25.01 -7.02 16.80
CA LYS A 330 26.04 -5.99 17.00
C LYS A 330 27.41 -6.34 16.41
N GLN A 331 27.66 -7.61 16.11
CA GLN A 331 28.94 -8.06 15.57
C GLN A 331 29.01 -7.98 14.03
N ILE A 332 27.88 -7.83 13.35
CA ILE A 332 27.78 -7.85 11.87
C ILE A 332 27.83 -6.44 11.25
N LEU A 333 27.68 -5.37 12.06
CA LEU A 333 27.66 -3.97 11.59
C LEU A 333 28.97 -3.22 11.86
N LYS A 334 30.11 -3.92 11.89
CA LYS A 334 31.44 -3.32 12.12
C LYS A 334 32.52 -3.70 11.08
N GLU A 335 32.12 -4.17 9.91
CA GLU A 335 33.00 -4.31 8.73
C GLU A 335 32.40 -3.51 7.56
#